data_AF-A0A1G3PNE3-F1
#
_entry.id   AF-A0A1G3PNE3-F1
#
_cell.length_a   1.000
_cell.length_b   1.000
_cell.length_c   1.000
_cell.angle_alpha   90.00
_cell.angle_beta   90.00
_cell.angle_gamma   90.00
#
_symmetry.space_group_name_H-M   'P 1'
#
loop_
_entity.id
_entity.type
_entity.pdbx_description
1 polymer ?
#
loop_
_entity_poly.entity_id
_entity_poly.type
_entity_poly.pdbx_seq_one_letter_code
_entity_poly.pdbx_strand_id
1 'polypeptide(L)'
;MRFLRVYFAVFISLGALLSCSEFLTPQGVISAPYNGQTVRGIQTILVTPPDTMLVDSVYIYINFQFETLMTTSPYQYEWDTRLLTNGWCYISVEVNDQLGGLPVTDVIQVKVDNI
;
A
#
# COMPACT_ATOMS: atom_id res chain seq x y z
N MET A 1 -36.42 56.35 -15.09
CA MET A 1 -34.95 56.48 -14.89
C MET A 1 -34.45 55.11 -14.39
N ARG A 2 -33.95 54.15 -15.20
CA ARG A 2 -32.58 54.01 -15.78
C ARG A 2 -31.50 54.31 -14.71
N PHE A 3 -30.59 53.44 -14.23
CA PHE A 3 -29.82 52.27 -14.75
C PHE A 3 -29.40 51.33 -13.57
N LEU A 4 -29.46 49.98 -13.69
CA LEU A 4 -28.38 49.00 -13.98
C LEU A 4 -27.22 48.86 -12.95
N ARG A 5 -27.10 47.69 -12.28
CA ARG A 5 -25.96 46.73 -12.39
C ARG A 5 -26.16 45.48 -11.51
N VAL A 6 -25.96 44.34 -12.17
CA VAL A 6 -26.01 42.96 -11.68
C VAL A 6 -24.74 42.62 -10.92
N TYR A 7 -24.83 41.93 -9.79
CA TYR A 7 -23.76 41.03 -9.33
C TYR A 7 -24.35 39.65 -9.05
N PHE A 8 -24.08 38.75 -9.98
CA PHE A 8 -24.33 37.32 -9.93
C PHE A 8 -23.22 36.73 -9.05
N ALA A 9 -23.51 36.39 -7.79
CA ALA A 9 -22.55 35.65 -6.97
C ALA A 9 -22.73 34.15 -7.23
N VAL A 10 -22.15 33.69 -8.34
CA VAL A 10 -21.79 32.27 -8.48
C VAL A 10 -20.28 32.20 -8.30
N PHE A 11 -19.87 31.81 -7.10
CA PHE A 11 -18.60 31.13 -6.91
C PHE A 11 -18.92 29.78 -6.27
N ILE A 12 -19.14 28.80 -7.13
CA ILE A 12 -18.97 27.39 -6.77
C ILE A 12 -17.48 27.24 -6.53
N SER A 13 -17.04 27.22 -5.27
CA SER A 13 -15.68 26.77 -4.94
C SER A 13 -15.63 25.26 -5.09
N LEU A 14 -15.42 24.87 -6.34
CA LEU A 14 -14.60 23.76 -6.82
C LEU A 14 -13.96 22.86 -5.73
N GLY A 15 -14.47 21.63 -5.59
CA GLY A 15 -13.78 20.38 -5.14
C GLY A 15 -13.11 20.38 -3.77
N ALA A 16 -13.44 19.55 -2.79
CA ALA A 16 -14.19 18.31 -2.77
C ALA A 16 -14.92 18.22 -1.42
N LEU A 17 -16.12 17.67 -1.45
CA LEU A 17 -16.68 17.04 -0.27
C LEU A 17 -15.74 15.85 0.02
N LEU A 18 -14.79 15.97 0.95
CA LEU A 18 -14.20 14.77 1.53
C LEU A 18 -15.33 14.08 2.27
N SER A 19 -16.04 13.20 1.58
CA SER A 19 -16.97 12.31 2.25
C SER A 19 -16.10 11.40 3.12
N CYS A 20 -16.47 11.20 4.37
CA CYS A 20 -15.76 10.26 5.25
C CYS A 20 -15.79 8.80 4.72
N SER A 21 -16.29 8.57 3.50
CA SER A 21 -16.29 7.30 2.76
C SER A 21 -15.20 7.13 1.71
N GLU A 22 -14.33 8.12 1.40
CA GLU A 22 -13.20 7.85 0.48
C GLU A 22 -12.11 6.94 1.10
N PHE A 23 -12.18 6.62 2.40
CA PHE A 23 -11.16 5.84 3.12
C PHE A 23 -11.66 4.50 3.66
N LEU A 24 -12.66 3.88 3.02
CA LEU A 24 -13.15 2.55 3.41
C LEU A 24 -13.11 1.55 2.25
N THR A 25 -11.98 1.45 1.57
CA THR A 25 -11.55 0.17 0.99
C THR A 25 -10.72 -0.54 2.04
N PRO A 26 -10.81 -1.88 2.22
CA PRO A 26 -9.76 -2.59 2.92
C PRO A 26 -8.49 -2.35 2.09
N GLN A 27 -7.64 -1.41 2.48
CA GLN A 27 -6.42 -1.13 1.75
C GLN A 27 -5.49 -2.33 1.95
N GLY A 28 -5.63 -3.33 1.06
CA GLY A 28 -4.62 -4.36 0.88
C GLY A 28 -3.39 -3.66 0.32
N VAL A 29 -2.34 -3.59 1.12
CA VAL A 29 -1.06 -3.00 0.73
C VAL A 29 -0.20 -4.07 0.08
N ILE A 30 -0.29 -5.32 0.54
CA ILE A 30 0.37 -6.46 -0.10
C ILE A 30 -0.59 -7.07 -1.12
N SER A 31 -0.30 -6.85 -2.41
CA SER A 31 -1.13 -7.33 -3.53
C SER A 31 -0.73 -8.74 -3.99
N ALA A 32 0.52 -9.14 -3.74
CA ALA A 32 1.01 -10.49 -3.97
C ALA A 32 2.17 -10.79 -3.02
N PRO A 33 2.31 -12.04 -2.54
CA PRO A 33 1.31 -13.10 -2.58
C PRO A 33 0.03 -12.71 -1.80
N TYR A 34 -1.08 -13.44 -1.98
CA TYR A 34 -2.29 -13.20 -1.19
C TYR A 34 -2.29 -13.99 0.12
N ASN A 35 -3.04 -13.54 1.13
CA ASN A 35 -3.13 -14.22 2.41
C ASN A 35 -3.64 -15.67 2.26
N GLY A 36 -2.94 -16.61 2.87
CA GLY A 36 -3.16 -18.06 2.78
C GLY A 36 -2.55 -18.73 1.54
N GLN A 37 -1.93 -17.98 0.61
CA GLN A 37 -1.35 -18.55 -0.60
C GLN A 37 -0.24 -19.55 -0.27
N THR A 38 -0.19 -20.65 -1.02
CA THR A 38 0.96 -21.56 -1.00
C THR A 38 1.99 -21.09 -2.03
N VAL A 39 3.24 -20.97 -1.60
CA VAL A 39 4.33 -20.36 -2.35
C VAL A 39 5.54 -21.29 -2.44
N ARG A 40 6.27 -21.22 -3.55
CA ARG A 40 7.46 -22.06 -3.82
C ARG A 40 8.44 -21.38 -4.76
N GLY A 41 9.74 -21.56 -4.55
CA GLY A 41 10.76 -21.04 -5.44
C GLY A 41 10.95 -19.53 -5.28
N ILE A 42 11.15 -18.82 -6.38
CA ILE A 42 11.23 -17.36 -6.38
C ILE A 42 9.81 -16.81 -6.51
N GLN A 43 9.44 -15.93 -5.59
CA GLN A 43 8.13 -15.28 -5.54
C GLN A 43 8.29 -13.78 -5.49
N THR A 44 7.43 -13.05 -6.19
CA THR A 44 7.42 -11.59 -6.15
C THR A 44 6.46 -11.12 -5.07
N ILE A 45 7.00 -10.44 -4.05
CA ILE A 45 6.21 -9.65 -3.12
C ILE A 45 5.93 -8.30 -3.79
N LEU A 46 4.65 -8.01 -4.03
CA LEU A 46 4.18 -6.78 -4.65
C LEU A 46 3.43 -5.94 -3.63
N VAL A 47 3.92 -4.71 -3.42
CA VAL A 47 3.28 -3.73 -2.54
C VAL A 47 2.58 -2.66 -3.38
N THR A 48 1.28 -2.48 -3.18
CA THR A 48 0.46 -1.46 -3.84
C THR A 48 -0.09 -0.50 -2.78
N PRO A 49 0.64 0.58 -2.48
CA PRO A 49 0.18 1.56 -1.52
C PRO A 49 -1.03 2.33 -2.09
N PRO A 50 -1.89 2.90 -1.23
CA PRO A 50 -3.13 3.53 -1.66
C PRO A 50 -2.94 4.80 -2.49
N ASP A 51 -1.90 5.57 -2.15
CA ASP A 51 -1.45 6.74 -2.90
C ASP A 51 0.05 6.58 -3.16
N THR A 52 0.42 6.31 -4.41
CA THR A 52 1.80 6.10 -4.80
C THR A 52 2.61 7.39 -4.91
N MET A 53 1.96 8.56 -5.00
CA MET A 53 2.65 9.84 -5.19
C MET A 53 3.28 10.38 -3.89
N LEU A 54 2.80 9.90 -2.74
CA LEU A 54 3.22 10.37 -1.43
C LEU A 54 4.08 9.37 -0.66
N VAL A 55 4.45 8.24 -1.26
CA VAL A 55 5.28 7.22 -0.58
C VAL A 55 6.72 7.69 -0.49
N ASP A 56 7.24 7.74 0.72
CA ASP A 56 8.66 7.97 0.99
C ASP A 56 9.44 6.66 1.03
N SER A 57 8.90 5.67 1.75
CA SER A 57 9.56 4.37 1.95
C SER A 57 8.58 3.23 2.17
N VAL A 58 8.98 2.04 1.73
CA VAL A 58 8.31 0.77 1.99
C VAL A 58 9.30 -0.19 2.62
N TYR A 59 9.02 -0.59 3.85
CA TYR A 59 9.76 -1.63 4.55
C TYR A 59 9.05 -2.96 4.37
N ILE A 60 9.78 -4.01 4.04
CA ILE A 60 9.27 -5.39 4.01
C ILE A 60 9.95 -6.20 5.11
N TYR A 61 9.14 -6.99 5.79
CA TYR A 61 9.58 -7.91 6.81
C TYR A 61 9.07 -9.32 6.51
N ILE A 62 9.91 -10.32 6.73
CA ILE A 62 9.55 -11.74 6.65
C ILE A 62 9.75 -12.35 8.04
N ASN A 63 8.70 -12.99 8.57
CA ASN A 63 8.66 -13.48 9.95
C ASN A 63 9.09 -12.42 10.98
N PHE A 64 8.63 -11.18 10.78
CA PHE A 64 8.93 -10.03 11.62
C PHE A 64 10.42 -9.64 11.66
N GLN A 65 11.23 -10.14 10.72
CA GLN A 65 12.62 -9.71 10.51
C GLN A 65 12.69 -8.78 9.29
N PHE A 66 13.49 -7.72 9.38
CA PHE A 66 13.68 -6.78 8.28
C PHE A 66 14.39 -7.45 7.10
N GLU A 67 13.85 -7.27 5.90
CA GLU A 67 14.40 -7.88 4.69
C GLU A 67 14.87 -6.83 3.69
N THR A 68 14.05 -5.80 3.45
CA THR A 68 14.41 -4.77 2.49
C THR A 68 13.66 -3.45 2.72
N LEU A 69 14.24 -2.39 2.15
CA LEU A 69 13.69 -1.04 2.06
C LEU A 69 13.59 -0.67 0.58
N MET A 70 12.43 -0.19 0.15
CA MET A 70 12.21 0.34 -1.19
C MET A 70 11.77 1.80 -1.11
N THR A 71 12.39 2.65 -1.91
CA THR A 71 12.09 4.10 -1.98
C THR A 71 11.63 4.53 -3.36
N THR A 72 11.54 3.59 -4.32
CA THR A 72 11.14 3.88 -5.70
C THR A 72 10.14 2.84 -6.20
N SER A 73 9.14 3.30 -6.94
CA SER A 73 8.15 2.46 -7.60
C SER A 73 8.73 1.87 -8.90
N PRO A 74 8.40 0.61 -9.26
CA PRO A 74 7.45 -0.29 -8.60
C PRO A 74 8.00 -0.94 -7.33
N TYR A 75 7.17 -1.03 -6.28
CA TYR A 75 7.53 -1.65 -5.00
C TYR A 75 7.43 -3.17 -5.07
N GLN A 76 8.48 -3.78 -5.62
CA GLN A 76 8.59 -5.22 -5.84
C GLN A 76 9.85 -5.79 -5.21
N TYR A 77 9.70 -6.94 -4.56
CA TYR A 77 10.82 -7.68 -3.98
C TYR A 77 10.76 -9.16 -4.40
N GLU A 78 11.86 -9.65 -4.96
CA GLU A 78 12.01 -11.08 -5.27
C GLU A 78 12.43 -11.83 -4.01
N TRP A 79 11.53 -12.66 -3.51
CA TRP A 79 11.72 -13.50 -2.34
C TRP A 79 12.02 -14.94 -2.76
N ASP A 80 13.21 -15.44 -2.42
CA ASP A 80 13.61 -16.82 -2.68
C ASP A 80 13.25 -17.73 -1.50
N THR A 81 12.24 -18.58 -1.68
CA THR A 81 11.79 -19.51 -0.63
C THR A 81 12.59 -20.80 -0.60
N ARG A 82 13.49 -21.08 -1.57
CA ARG A 82 14.08 -22.43 -1.77
C ARG A 82 14.90 -22.94 -0.59
N LEU A 83 15.49 -22.03 0.19
CA LEU A 83 16.29 -22.36 1.37
C LEU A 83 15.51 -22.28 2.68
N LEU A 84 14.24 -21.86 2.62
CA LEU A 84 13.38 -21.75 3.79
C LEU A 84 12.78 -23.11 4.15
N THR A 85 12.55 -23.31 5.45
CA THR A 85 11.79 -24.45 5.96
C THR A 85 10.34 -24.36 5.50
N ASN A 86 9.76 -25.47 5.03
CA ASN A 86 8.34 -25.54 4.68
C ASN A 86 7.48 -25.26 5.92
N GLY A 87 6.41 -24.49 5.74
CA GLY A 87 5.53 -24.09 6.84
C GLY A 87 4.90 -22.73 6.61
N TRP A 88 4.23 -22.21 7.63
CA TRP A 88 3.64 -20.89 7.59
C TRP A 88 4.70 -19.80 7.80
N CYS A 89 4.62 -18.75 7.00
CA CYS A 89 5.51 -17.60 7.03
C CYS A 89 4.67 -16.32 7.00
N TYR A 90 5.04 -15.33 7.80
CA TYR A 90 4.39 -14.02 7.78
C TYR A 90 5.18 -13.06 6.89
N ILE A 91 4.47 -12.30 6.05
CA ILE A 91 5.01 -11.17 5.32
C ILE A 91 4.27 -9.95 5.83
N SER A 92 5.01 -8.95 6.33
CA SER A 92 4.43 -7.69 6.73
C SER A 92 5.15 -6.53 6.06
N VAL A 93 4.43 -5.44 5.86
CA VAL A 93 4.97 -4.22 5.25
C VAL A 93 4.60 -2.99 6.06
N GLU A 94 5.48 -2.01 6.03
CA GLU A 94 5.22 -0.67 6.56
C GLU A 94 5.49 0.35 5.44
N VAL A 95 4.48 1.14 5.10
CA VAL A 95 4.56 2.19 4.09
C VAL A 95 4.54 3.54 4.81
N ASN A 96 5.62 4.29 4.69
CA ASN A 96 5.73 5.65 5.21
C ASN A 96 5.49 6.65 4.08
N ASP A 97 4.76 7.72 4.40
CA ASP A 97 4.53 8.83 3.49
C ASP A 97 5.50 9.99 3.73
N GLN A 98 5.56 10.89 2.76
CA GLN A 98 6.35 12.12 2.82
C GLN A 98 5.77 13.16 3.79
N LEU A 99 4.54 12.95 4.28
CA LEU A 99 3.83 13.88 5.15
C LEU A 99 4.12 13.62 6.64
N GLY A 100 4.80 12.51 6.96
CA GLY A 100 5.19 12.16 8.33
C GLY A 100 4.01 11.66 9.17
N GLY A 101 3.00 11.07 8.53
CA GLY A 101 1.88 10.42 9.20
C GLY A 101 2.27 9.10 9.88
N LEU A 102 1.28 8.42 10.48
CA LEU A 102 1.48 7.03 10.90
C LEU A 102 1.66 6.14 9.66
N PRO A 103 2.57 5.15 9.69
CA PRO A 103 2.75 4.25 8.56
C PRO A 103 1.48 3.43 8.32
N VAL A 104 1.18 3.19 7.04
CA VAL A 104 0.18 2.20 6.65
C VAL A 104 0.84 0.83 6.71
N THR A 105 0.21 -0.12 7.41
CA THR A 105 0.77 -1.46 7.59
C THR A 105 -0.19 -2.53 7.10
N ASP A 106 0.37 -3.63 6.63
CA ASP A 106 -0.38 -4.81 6.21
C ASP A 106 0.43 -6.06 6.54
N VAL A 107 -0.27 -7.16 6.83
CA VAL A 107 0.32 -8.44 7.16
C VAL A 107 -0.48 -9.57 6.54
N ILE A 108 0.23 -10.44 5.84
CA ILE A 108 -0.31 -11.68 5.29
C ILE A 108 0.46 -12.86 5.84
N GLN A 109 -0.19 -14.02 5.83
CA GLN A 109 0.42 -15.29 6.13
C GLN A 109 0.41 -16.16 4.88
N VAL A 110 1.52 -16.77 4.52
CA VAL A 110 1.63 -17.67 3.37
C VAL A 110 2.21 -19.01 3.79
N LYS A 111 1.91 -20.07 3.03
CA LYS A 111 2.47 -21.40 3.27
C LYS A 111 3.62 -21.64 2.30
N VAL A 112 4.85 -21.71 2.80
CA VAL A 112 6.01 -22.15 2.03
C VAL A 112 5.95 -23.67 1.88
N ASP A 113 6.00 -24.15 0.63
CA ASP A 113 6.06 -25.58 0.32
C ASP A 113 7.05 -25.85 -0.83
N ASN A 114 8.28 -26.21 -0.47
CA ASN A 114 9.35 -26.48 -1.44
C ASN A 114 9.47 -27.95 -1.87
N ILE A 115 8.56 -28.82 -1.43
CA ILE A 115 8.57 -30.25 -1.77
C ILE A 115 7.91 -30.46 -3.13
#